data_AF-A0A8S0RT22-F1
#
_entry.id   AF-A0A8S0RT22-F1
#
_cell.length_a   1.000
_cell.length_b   1.000
_cell.length_c   1.000
_cell.angle_alpha   90.00
_cell.angle_beta   90.00
_cell.angle_gamma   90.00
#
_symmetry.space_group_name_H-M   'P 1'
#
loop_
_entity.id
_entity.type
_entity.pdbx_description
1 polymer ?
#
loop_
_entity_poly.entity_id
_entity_poly.type
_entity_poly.pdbx_seq_one_letter_code
_entity_poly.pdbx_strand_id
1 'polypeptide(L)'
;MAELLFESYGVPSVAFGVDAAFSYKYNQQLGICNNNGLVICSGFNTMHVIPFINGEPVYEACNRTNVGGYHITDYLKQLLSLKYPHHISKLTWEKVEDLKMEHCYIATDYETEVQVFQKGGKEAEEKTRCWQLPWTPSFTDETAPSEEEIARKAAFKEKQGQRLREMAEAKRFNRINDLENEMRDLEILLQRLKHVEEDDVLSILAKTRYTTKLEVESAISKATQSLRKAKGESVESVEKTDPSAAEKYNLINVPDEDLTPEQLKQKRKQLFIKSTSEARQQRKQKQIEEELERERKRQLEEEKRRENPEQYLDELRSKHRDLSEKVDQRKRLKTNGNHNSSGGVGRGERLNSSQRERMRLLTTAAFDRGKGEDTFGMKDEDWQLYKLMSRDNDDDDDDDQPDLDEAELVRVTSRLREIDPTFIFKAESGSSTAEAPHFRPLTKEDFQIILGVERFRCPEILFHPNWIGVEQLGLDEMAGNSIQGLLDKGRCSEERITNSILLTGGSCLFPGMSERLEAGIRMIRPSGTPIRIIKALNPIFDAWRGASAYAAAMQFPQQTFSKMDYYEKGEDWLKKYQIRYTI
;
A
#
# COMPACT_ATOMS: atom_id res chain seq x y z
N MET A 1 -9.32 29.36 -39.96
CA MET A 1 -10.78 29.21 -39.74
C MET A 1 -11.58 29.80 -40.90
N ALA A 2 -11.35 31.05 -41.29
CA ALA A 2 -12.03 31.65 -42.45
C ALA A 2 -11.80 30.84 -43.75
N GLU A 3 -10.55 30.45 -44.03
CA GLU A 3 -10.22 29.55 -45.15
C GLU A 3 -11.08 28.29 -45.15
N LEU A 4 -11.12 27.55 -44.03
CA LEU A 4 -11.92 26.33 -43.89
C LEU A 4 -13.41 26.58 -44.22
N LEU A 5 -13.99 27.66 -43.69
CA LEU A 5 -15.40 28.00 -43.91
C LEU A 5 -15.69 28.35 -45.38
N PHE A 6 -14.81 29.09 -46.05
CA PHE A 6 -15.03 29.51 -47.43
C PHE A 6 -14.66 28.44 -48.46
N GLU A 7 -13.54 27.75 -48.28
CA GLU A 7 -13.01 26.75 -49.23
C GLU A 7 -13.69 25.40 -49.08
N SER A 8 -13.80 24.89 -47.84
CA SER A 8 -14.34 23.54 -47.61
C SER A 8 -15.87 23.53 -47.49
N TYR A 9 -16.45 24.51 -46.78
CA TYR A 9 -17.90 24.54 -46.52
C TYR A 9 -18.69 25.44 -47.48
N GLY A 10 -18.02 26.27 -48.28
CA GLY A 10 -18.69 27.12 -49.27
C GLY A 10 -19.63 28.17 -48.67
N VAL A 11 -19.38 28.63 -47.44
CA VAL A 11 -20.24 29.61 -46.76
C VAL A 11 -20.22 30.95 -47.53
N PRO A 12 -21.37 31.62 -47.77
CA PRO A 12 -21.40 32.84 -48.57
C PRO A 12 -20.77 34.05 -47.86
N SER A 13 -20.98 34.16 -46.56
CA SER A 13 -20.43 35.23 -45.72
C SER A 13 -20.29 34.77 -44.26
N VAL A 14 -19.34 35.35 -43.53
CA VAL A 14 -19.05 35.01 -42.14
C VAL A 14 -18.99 36.29 -41.32
N ALA A 15 -19.44 36.28 -40.07
CA ALA A 15 -19.20 37.33 -39.10
C ALA A 15 -18.48 36.76 -37.87
N PHE A 16 -17.56 37.53 -37.31
CA PHE A 16 -16.84 37.19 -36.09
C PHE A 16 -17.28 38.10 -34.96
N GLY A 17 -17.17 37.62 -33.72
CA GLY A 17 -17.47 38.40 -32.54
C GLY A 17 -17.02 37.71 -31.26
N VAL A 18 -16.98 38.48 -30.18
CA VAL A 18 -16.59 38.07 -28.85
C VAL A 18 -17.84 37.71 -28.06
N ASP A 19 -17.84 36.50 -27.50
CA ASP A 19 -18.91 35.92 -26.69
C ASP A 19 -19.35 36.83 -25.53
N ALA A 20 -18.40 37.36 -24.76
CA ALA A 20 -18.65 38.26 -23.65
C ALA A 20 -19.31 39.57 -24.12
N ALA A 21 -18.95 40.06 -25.31
CA ALA A 21 -19.54 41.26 -25.87
C ALA A 21 -20.98 41.02 -26.34
N PHE A 22 -21.26 39.88 -26.96
CA PHE A 22 -22.63 39.48 -27.28
C PHE A 22 -23.50 39.31 -26.04
N SER A 23 -22.99 38.67 -24.99
CA SER A 23 -23.70 38.54 -23.71
C SER A 23 -24.04 39.90 -23.10
N TYR A 24 -23.08 40.84 -23.11
CA TYR A 24 -23.32 42.19 -22.63
C TYR A 24 -24.40 42.91 -23.41
N LYS A 25 -24.33 42.88 -24.75
CA LYS A 25 -25.34 43.51 -25.61
C LYS A 25 -26.72 42.92 -25.45
N TYR A 26 -26.83 41.62 -25.32
CA TYR A 26 -28.10 40.96 -25.07
C TYR A 26 -28.72 41.42 -23.75
N ASN A 27 -27.93 41.45 -22.68
CA ASN A 27 -28.38 41.94 -21.38
C ASN A 27 -28.67 43.46 -21.39
N GLN A 28 -27.96 44.23 -22.22
CA GLN A 28 -28.21 45.66 -22.44
C GLN A 28 -29.58 45.88 -23.10
N GLN A 29 -29.92 45.10 -24.13
CA GLN A 29 -31.23 45.17 -24.78
C GLN A 29 -32.39 44.82 -23.84
N LEU A 30 -32.14 43.93 -22.88
CA LEU A 30 -33.10 43.58 -21.84
C LEU A 30 -33.21 44.63 -20.72
N GLY A 31 -32.40 45.70 -20.76
CA GLY A 31 -32.37 46.73 -19.73
C GLY A 31 -31.72 46.29 -18.42
N ILE A 32 -30.96 45.19 -18.44
CA ILE A 32 -30.30 44.62 -17.25
C ILE A 32 -29.02 45.41 -16.93
N CYS A 33 -28.24 45.77 -17.95
CA CYS A 33 -27.03 46.57 -17.82
C CYS A 33 -27.10 47.88 -18.63
N ASN A 34 -26.27 48.85 -18.23
CA ASN A 34 -26.25 50.18 -18.83
C ASN A 34 -25.39 50.26 -20.10
N ASN A 35 -25.48 51.36 -20.84
CA ASN A 35 -24.63 51.62 -22.01
C ASN A 35 -23.14 51.75 -21.65
N ASN A 36 -22.85 52.26 -20.45
CA ASN A 36 -21.51 52.34 -19.90
C ASN A 36 -21.40 51.35 -18.76
N GLY A 37 -20.34 50.55 -18.75
CA GLY A 37 -20.19 49.49 -17.78
C GLY A 37 -18.97 48.64 -18.05
N LEU A 38 -18.88 47.53 -17.31
CA LEU A 38 -17.81 46.56 -17.42
C LEU A 38 -18.43 45.17 -17.53
N VAL A 39 -18.02 44.36 -18.51
CA VAL A 39 -18.34 42.93 -18.53
C VAL A 39 -17.17 42.13 -18.00
N ILE A 40 -17.46 41.24 -17.07
CA ILE A 40 -16.50 40.30 -16.50
C ILE A 40 -16.98 38.90 -16.90
N CYS A 41 -16.25 38.29 -17.82
CA CYS A 41 -16.52 36.95 -18.33
C CYS A 41 -15.58 35.96 -17.66
N SER A 42 -16.13 35.07 -16.83
CA SER A 42 -15.37 33.96 -16.25
C SER A 42 -15.67 32.68 -17.03
N GLY A 43 -14.81 32.40 -18.01
CA GLY A 43 -14.98 31.30 -18.95
C GLY A 43 -14.41 29.97 -18.45
N PHE A 44 -14.35 29.00 -19.37
CA PHE A 44 -13.77 27.68 -19.10
C PHE A 44 -12.25 27.71 -19.11
N ASN A 45 -11.62 28.27 -20.14
CA ASN A 45 -10.16 28.31 -20.25
C ASN A 45 -9.56 29.64 -19.78
N THR A 46 -10.29 30.74 -19.95
CA THR A 46 -9.79 32.09 -19.76
C THR A 46 -10.84 32.99 -19.11
N MET A 47 -10.35 34.04 -18.46
CA MET A 47 -11.15 35.13 -17.92
C MET A 47 -10.90 36.39 -18.72
N HIS A 48 -11.94 37.18 -18.95
CA HIS A 48 -11.85 38.44 -19.66
C HIS A 48 -12.61 39.53 -18.92
N VAL A 49 -12.04 40.73 -18.90
CA VAL A 49 -12.70 41.94 -18.42
C VAL A 49 -12.69 42.94 -19.56
N ILE A 50 -13.88 43.27 -20.07
CA ILE A 50 -14.04 44.15 -21.24
C ILE A 50 -14.91 45.34 -20.83
N PRO A 51 -14.38 46.57 -20.94
CA PRO A 51 -15.18 47.74 -20.67
C PRO A 51 -16.05 48.14 -21.85
N PHE A 52 -17.22 48.70 -21.56
CA PHE A 52 -18.20 49.18 -22.51
C PHE A 52 -18.42 50.68 -22.34
N ILE A 53 -18.34 51.43 -23.44
CA ILE A 53 -18.63 52.87 -23.48
C ILE A 53 -19.60 53.15 -24.62
N ASN A 54 -20.69 53.87 -24.31
CA ASN A 54 -21.77 54.18 -25.25
C ASN A 54 -22.30 52.94 -25.98
N GLY A 55 -22.32 51.81 -25.27
CA GLY A 55 -22.76 50.53 -25.78
C GLY A 55 -21.68 49.74 -26.52
N GLU A 56 -20.52 50.28 -26.88
CA GLU A 56 -19.51 49.51 -27.64
C GLU A 56 -18.32 49.06 -26.75
N PRO A 57 -17.72 47.89 -27.03
CA PRO A 57 -16.57 47.40 -26.27
C PRO A 57 -15.30 48.22 -26.56
N VAL A 58 -14.52 48.49 -25.51
CA VAL A 58 -13.24 49.20 -25.59
C VAL A 58 -12.09 48.22 -25.34
N TYR A 59 -11.60 47.60 -26.42
CA TYR A 59 -10.57 46.55 -26.34
C TYR A 59 -9.21 47.04 -25.85
N GLU A 60 -8.88 48.32 -26.00
CA GLU A 60 -7.59 48.85 -25.52
C GLU A 60 -7.45 48.86 -23.99
N ALA A 61 -8.55 48.71 -23.25
CA ALA A 61 -8.58 48.62 -21.79
C ALA A 61 -9.13 47.24 -21.34
N CYS A 62 -9.11 46.25 -22.24
CA CYS A 62 -9.47 44.88 -21.94
C CYS A 62 -8.33 44.19 -21.20
N ASN A 63 -8.67 43.38 -20.19
CA ASN A 63 -7.73 42.48 -19.53
C ASN A 63 -8.12 41.03 -19.80
N ARG A 64 -7.13 40.17 -19.97
CA ARG A 64 -7.29 38.73 -20.11
C ARG A 64 -6.33 37.99 -19.18
N THR A 65 -6.85 36.96 -18.52
CA THR A 65 -6.06 36.01 -17.74
C THR A 65 -6.30 34.59 -18.26
N ASN A 66 -5.24 33.79 -18.34
CA ASN A 66 -5.25 32.40 -18.82
C ASN A 66 -5.61 31.39 -17.73
N VAL A 67 -6.56 31.75 -16.88
CA VAL A 67 -7.12 30.90 -15.84
C VAL A 67 -8.64 30.90 -16.01
N GLY A 68 -9.30 29.80 -15.64
CA GLY A 68 -10.74 29.64 -15.80
C GLY A 68 -11.25 28.35 -15.16
N GLY A 69 -12.49 27.97 -15.46
CA GLY A 69 -13.16 26.79 -14.91
C GLY A 69 -12.40 25.45 -15.10
N TYR A 70 -11.67 25.28 -16.20
CA TYR A 70 -10.82 24.12 -16.46
C TYR A 70 -9.72 23.99 -15.40
N HIS A 71 -9.04 25.10 -15.11
CA HIS A 71 -7.93 25.15 -14.16
C HIS A 71 -8.42 24.88 -12.73
N ILE A 72 -9.65 25.29 -12.38
CA ILE A 72 -10.27 24.95 -11.09
C ILE A 72 -10.48 23.44 -10.99
N THR A 73 -11.04 22.82 -12.04
CA THR A 73 -11.25 21.36 -12.07
C THR A 73 -9.92 20.62 -11.97
N ASP A 74 -8.91 21.04 -12.74
CA ASP A 74 -7.61 20.38 -12.75
C ASP A 74 -6.91 20.53 -11.39
N TYR A 75 -6.94 21.72 -10.79
CA TYR A 75 -6.38 21.95 -9.46
C TYR A 75 -7.10 21.11 -8.39
N LEU A 76 -8.43 21.06 -8.41
CA LEU A 76 -9.21 20.21 -7.51
C LEU A 76 -8.84 18.72 -7.69
N LYS A 77 -8.72 18.26 -8.93
CA LYS A 77 -8.34 16.88 -9.24
C LYS A 77 -6.95 16.55 -8.72
N GLN A 78 -5.97 17.45 -8.90
CA GLN A 78 -4.62 17.28 -8.40
C GLN A 78 -4.61 17.18 -6.86
N LEU A 79 -5.30 18.10 -6.17
CA LEU A 79 -5.39 18.06 -4.70
C LEU A 79 -6.07 16.78 -4.19
N LEU A 80 -7.18 16.37 -4.79
CA LEU A 80 -7.87 15.14 -4.42
C LEU A 80 -7.02 13.89 -4.70
N SER A 81 -6.24 13.89 -5.79
CA SER A 81 -5.34 12.79 -6.14
C SER A 81 -4.20 12.65 -5.12
N LEU A 82 -3.69 13.78 -4.61
CA LEU A 82 -2.68 13.79 -3.56
C LEU A 82 -3.26 13.36 -2.20
N LYS A 83 -4.49 13.78 -1.90
CA LYS A 83 -5.19 13.44 -0.65
C LYS A 83 -5.66 11.99 -0.59
N TYR A 84 -6.07 11.42 -1.74
CA TYR A 84 -6.57 10.05 -1.84
C TYR A 84 -5.82 9.24 -2.93
N PRO A 85 -4.54 8.86 -2.70
CA PRO A 85 -3.72 8.18 -3.70
C PRO A 85 -4.31 6.85 -4.20
N HIS A 86 -5.03 6.12 -3.34
CA HIS A 86 -5.65 4.84 -3.70
C HIS A 86 -6.84 4.99 -4.65
N HIS A 87 -7.43 6.19 -4.73
CA HIS A 87 -8.63 6.47 -5.53
C HIS A 87 -8.36 7.30 -6.78
N ILE A 88 -7.08 7.54 -7.15
CA ILE A 88 -6.71 8.35 -8.32
C ILE A 88 -7.43 7.91 -9.59
N SER A 89 -7.55 6.60 -9.81
CA SER A 89 -8.23 6.04 -10.99
C SER A 89 -9.74 6.30 -11.01
N LYS A 90 -10.35 6.57 -9.86
CA LYS A 90 -11.78 6.90 -9.72
C LYS A 90 -12.06 8.40 -9.83
N LEU A 91 -11.06 9.24 -9.61
CA LEU A 91 -11.10 10.70 -9.72
C LEU A 91 -10.86 11.14 -11.17
N THR A 92 -11.77 10.76 -12.08
CA THR A 92 -11.73 11.22 -13.48
C THR A 92 -12.05 12.71 -13.56
N TRP A 93 -11.63 13.36 -14.65
CA TRP A 93 -11.78 14.81 -14.79
C TRP A 93 -13.26 15.23 -14.78
N GLU A 94 -14.13 14.47 -15.44
CA GLU A 94 -15.57 14.73 -15.52
C GLU A 94 -16.23 14.66 -14.14
N LYS A 95 -15.90 13.65 -13.34
CA LYS A 95 -16.44 13.52 -11.98
C LYS A 95 -15.97 14.64 -11.06
N VAL A 96 -14.71 15.06 -11.20
CA VAL A 96 -14.20 16.19 -10.42
C VAL A 96 -14.86 17.50 -10.88
N GLU A 97 -15.19 17.63 -12.17
CA GLU A 97 -16.00 18.75 -12.65
C GLU A 97 -17.40 18.75 -12.01
N ASP A 98 -18.08 17.60 -11.93
CA ASP A 98 -19.37 17.51 -11.24
C ASP A 98 -19.24 17.92 -9.77
N LEU A 99 -18.23 17.40 -9.05
CA LEU A 99 -17.95 17.78 -7.66
C LEU A 99 -17.68 19.29 -7.50
N LYS A 100 -16.95 19.88 -8.45
CA LYS A 100 -16.71 21.33 -8.50
C LYS A 100 -18.04 22.06 -8.62
N MET A 101 -18.88 21.69 -9.57
CA MET A 101 -20.14 22.39 -9.84
C MET A 101 -21.16 22.24 -8.70
N GLU A 102 -21.21 21.08 -8.04
CA GLU A 102 -22.18 20.80 -6.97
C GLU A 102 -21.74 21.27 -5.59
N HIS A 103 -20.43 21.30 -5.32
CA HIS A 103 -19.94 21.48 -3.96
C HIS A 103 -19.01 22.67 -3.77
N CYS A 104 -18.38 23.21 -4.82
CA CYS A 104 -17.49 24.35 -4.63
C CYS A 104 -18.25 25.68 -4.55
N TYR A 105 -17.65 26.65 -3.85
CA TYR A 105 -18.18 28.00 -3.67
C TYR A 105 -17.01 28.97 -3.50
N ILE A 106 -17.27 30.26 -3.60
CA ILE A 106 -16.28 31.32 -3.40
C ILE A 106 -16.58 31.97 -2.05
N ALA A 107 -15.58 32.03 -1.18
CA ALA A 107 -15.71 32.74 0.09
C ALA A 107 -15.62 34.25 -0.14
N THR A 108 -16.39 35.05 0.59
CA THR A 108 -16.29 36.53 0.50
C THR A 108 -14.96 37.04 1.02
N ASP A 109 -14.47 36.43 2.11
CA ASP A 109 -13.13 36.63 2.65
C ASP A 109 -12.49 35.27 2.86
N TYR A 110 -11.41 35.02 2.11
CA TYR A 110 -10.73 33.73 2.12
C TYR A 110 -10.07 33.43 3.47
N GLU A 111 -9.47 34.42 4.14
CA GLU A 111 -8.70 34.18 5.36
C GLU A 111 -9.61 33.78 6.52
N THR A 112 -10.76 34.45 6.66
CA THR A 112 -11.75 34.09 7.69
C THR A 112 -12.32 32.69 7.45
N GLU A 113 -12.58 32.32 6.20
CA GLU A 113 -13.07 30.98 5.86
C GLU A 113 -12.01 29.90 6.19
N VAL A 114 -10.73 30.14 5.90
CA VAL A 114 -9.64 29.24 6.32
C VAL A 114 -9.61 29.06 7.84
N GLN A 115 -9.77 30.15 8.61
CA GLN A 115 -9.78 30.08 10.07
C GLN A 115 -10.92 29.23 10.63
N VAL A 116 -12.10 29.23 9.98
CA VAL A 116 -13.22 28.35 10.36
C VAL A 116 -12.81 26.88 10.28
N PHE A 117 -12.18 26.48 9.17
CA PHE A 117 -11.72 25.10 8.97
C PHE A 117 -10.52 24.73 9.86
N GLN A 118 -9.63 25.68 10.16
CA GLN A 118 -8.52 25.46 11.10
C GLN A 118 -9.00 25.21 12.54
N LYS A 119 -10.08 25.88 12.97
CA LYS A 119 -10.66 25.68 14.30
C LYS A 119 -11.36 24.34 14.46
N GLY A 120 -11.76 23.69 13.36
CA GLY A 120 -12.42 22.38 13.39
C GLY A 120 -13.75 22.35 14.14
N GLY A 121 -14.48 23.49 14.15
CA GLY A 121 -15.78 23.58 14.83
C GLY A 121 -16.94 23.00 14.01
N LYS A 122 -18.15 23.01 14.60
CA LYS A 122 -19.39 22.55 13.94
C LYS A 122 -19.63 23.18 12.58
N GLU A 123 -19.30 24.47 12.42
CA GLU A 123 -19.45 25.17 11.14
C GLU A 123 -18.60 24.53 10.03
N ALA A 124 -17.37 24.11 10.34
CA ALA A 124 -16.49 23.44 9.37
C ALA A 124 -17.03 22.05 9.00
N GLU A 125 -17.62 21.32 9.95
CA GLU A 125 -18.27 20.04 9.70
C GLU A 125 -19.50 20.18 8.80
N GLU A 126 -20.36 21.17 9.06
CA GLU A 126 -21.54 21.47 8.22
C GLU A 126 -21.17 21.87 6.79
N LYS A 127 -20.06 22.60 6.65
CA LYS A 127 -19.44 22.97 5.38
C LYS A 127 -18.55 21.86 4.80
N THR A 128 -18.38 20.72 5.44
CA THR A 128 -17.67 19.59 4.83
C THR A 128 -18.66 18.74 4.04
N ARG A 129 -18.25 18.32 2.84
CA ARG A 129 -19.06 17.45 1.98
C ARG A 129 -18.35 16.12 1.80
N CYS A 130 -19.11 15.03 1.86
CA CYS A 130 -18.60 13.69 1.66
C CYS A 130 -19.22 13.11 0.39
N TRP A 131 -18.36 12.65 -0.52
CA TRP A 131 -18.77 11.96 -1.72
C TRP A 131 -18.37 10.48 -1.62
N GLN A 132 -19.37 9.58 -1.70
CA GLN A 132 -19.16 8.14 -1.54
C GLN A 132 -18.85 7.51 -2.89
N LEU A 133 -17.68 6.88 -3.01
CA LEU A 133 -17.36 6.03 -4.15
C LEU A 133 -18.13 4.70 -4.07
N PRO A 134 -18.38 4.05 -5.22
CA PRO A 134 -18.91 2.70 -5.26
C PRO A 134 -18.04 1.77 -4.41
N TRP A 135 -18.65 1.18 -3.39
CA TRP A 135 -18.02 0.20 -2.51
C TRP A 135 -18.93 -1.02 -2.42
N THR A 136 -18.35 -2.17 -2.69
CA THR A 136 -19.01 -3.45 -2.44
C THR A 136 -18.38 -4.03 -1.18
N PRO A 137 -19.15 -4.34 -0.13
CA PRO A 137 -18.60 -5.01 1.02
C PRO A 137 -17.91 -6.30 0.55
N SER A 138 -16.65 -6.47 0.96
CA SER A 138 -16.05 -7.79 0.93
C SER A 138 -16.93 -8.67 1.80
N PHE A 139 -17.42 -9.80 1.27
CA PHE A 139 -18.01 -10.85 2.08
C PHE A 139 -16.90 -11.44 2.95
N THR A 140 -16.51 -10.71 3.99
CA THR A 140 -15.87 -11.30 5.15
C THR A 140 -16.99 -12.01 5.88
N ASP A 141 -16.82 -13.31 6.10
CA ASP A 141 -17.67 -14.14 6.94
C ASP A 141 -17.81 -13.48 8.33
N GLU A 142 -18.72 -12.51 8.49
CA GLU A 142 -19.02 -11.89 9.78
C GLU A 142 -19.77 -12.86 10.70
N THR A 143 -20.17 -14.02 10.18
CA THR A 143 -20.40 -15.19 11.01
C THR A 143 -19.08 -15.89 11.20
N ALA A 144 -18.53 -15.87 12.42
CA ALA A 144 -17.62 -16.92 12.87
C ALA A 144 -18.11 -18.25 12.28
N PRO A 145 -17.23 -19.07 11.64
CA PRO A 145 -17.67 -20.24 10.90
C PRO A 145 -18.57 -21.06 11.83
N SER A 146 -19.85 -21.19 11.45
CA SER A 146 -20.85 -21.92 12.23
C SER A 146 -20.24 -23.25 12.67
N GLU A 147 -20.55 -23.72 13.88
CA GLU A 147 -20.09 -25.04 14.37
C GLU A 147 -20.29 -26.13 13.31
N GLU A 148 -21.31 -25.98 12.45
CA GLU A 148 -21.62 -26.84 11.32
C GLU A 148 -20.56 -26.83 10.20
N GLU A 149 -19.96 -25.67 9.87
CA GLU A 149 -18.89 -25.58 8.87
C GLU A 149 -17.54 -26.05 9.40
N ILE A 150 -17.26 -25.78 10.67
CA ILE A 150 -16.08 -26.32 11.37
C ILE A 150 -16.22 -27.84 11.45
N ALA A 151 -17.41 -28.36 11.77
CA ALA A 151 -17.72 -29.79 11.77
C ALA A 151 -17.63 -30.39 10.36
N ARG A 152 -18.06 -29.67 9.30
CA ARG A 152 -17.90 -30.14 7.90
C ARG A 152 -16.44 -30.25 7.50
N LYS A 153 -15.62 -29.24 7.80
CA LYS A 153 -14.18 -29.25 7.50
C LYS A 153 -13.45 -30.30 8.34
N ALA A 154 -13.83 -30.49 9.60
CA ALA A 154 -13.31 -31.55 10.47
C ALA A 154 -13.70 -32.95 9.94
N ALA A 155 -14.98 -33.17 9.59
CA ALA A 155 -15.47 -34.42 9.02
C ALA A 155 -14.84 -34.73 7.65
N PHE A 156 -14.54 -33.70 6.84
CA PHE A 156 -13.83 -33.90 5.57
C PHE A 156 -12.37 -34.30 5.79
N LYS A 157 -11.68 -33.64 6.73
CA LYS A 157 -10.32 -34.03 7.15
C LYS A 157 -10.28 -35.43 7.76
N GLU A 158 -11.28 -35.77 8.56
CA GLU A 158 -11.43 -37.09 9.18
C GLU A 158 -11.68 -38.17 8.13
N LYS A 159 -12.59 -37.94 7.17
CA LYS A 159 -12.82 -38.85 6.03
C LYS A 159 -11.57 -39.02 5.16
N GLN A 160 -10.81 -37.96 4.91
CA GLN A 160 -9.52 -38.06 4.21
C GLN A 160 -8.51 -38.88 5.01
N GLY A 161 -8.42 -38.65 6.32
CA GLY A 161 -7.58 -39.43 7.23
C GLY A 161 -7.98 -40.90 7.27
N GLN A 162 -9.28 -41.19 7.27
CA GLN A 162 -9.83 -42.54 7.26
C GLN A 162 -9.51 -43.27 5.94
N ARG A 163 -9.69 -42.63 4.79
CA ARG A 163 -9.29 -43.18 3.49
C ARG A 163 -7.78 -43.47 3.41
N LEU A 164 -6.94 -42.60 3.99
CA LEU A 164 -5.50 -42.83 4.06
C LEU A 164 -5.15 -44.03 4.96
N ARG A 165 -5.84 -44.20 6.09
CA ARG A 165 -5.68 -45.36 6.97
C ARG A 165 -6.13 -46.65 6.30
N GLU A 166 -7.31 -46.66 5.66
CA GLU A 166 -7.81 -47.81 4.89
C GLU A 166 -6.87 -48.19 3.74
N MET A 167 -6.33 -47.20 3.01
CA MET A 167 -5.34 -47.47 1.95
C MET A 167 -4.02 -48.02 2.53
N ALA A 168 -3.59 -47.56 3.70
CA ALA A 168 -2.41 -48.07 4.40
C ALA A 168 -2.63 -49.50 4.92
N GLU A 169 -3.81 -49.79 5.46
CA GLU A 169 -4.21 -51.13 5.90
C GLU A 169 -4.34 -52.11 4.74
N ALA A 170 -4.95 -51.71 3.62
CA ALA A 170 -5.02 -52.53 2.41
C ALA A 170 -3.64 -52.84 1.84
N LYS A 171 -2.73 -51.85 1.80
CA LYS A 171 -1.33 -52.07 1.39
C LYS A 171 -0.61 -53.02 2.36
N ARG A 172 -0.85 -52.88 3.67
CA ARG A 172 -0.28 -53.77 4.69
C ARG A 172 -0.81 -55.20 4.53
N PHE A 173 -2.11 -55.36 4.30
CA PHE A 173 -2.75 -56.65 4.05
C PHE A 173 -2.18 -57.34 2.82
N ASN A 174 -2.11 -56.65 1.68
CA ASN A 174 -1.52 -57.19 0.46
C ASN A 174 -0.06 -57.62 0.69
N ARG A 175 0.73 -56.79 1.38
CA ARG A 175 2.12 -57.12 1.71
C ARG A 175 2.24 -58.35 2.61
N ILE A 176 1.34 -58.54 3.58
CA ILE A 176 1.33 -59.75 4.41
C ILE A 176 1.02 -60.97 3.55
N ASN A 177 0.02 -60.88 2.67
CA ASN A 177 -0.39 -61.99 1.80
C ASN A 177 0.72 -62.38 0.80
N ASP A 178 1.41 -61.38 0.21
CA ASP A 178 2.56 -61.60 -0.66
C ASP A 178 3.69 -62.33 0.07
N LEU A 179 4.01 -61.89 1.29
CA LEU A 179 5.03 -62.53 2.13
C LEU A 179 4.61 -63.95 2.56
N GLU A 180 3.33 -64.21 2.81
CA GLU A 180 2.81 -65.55 3.13
C GLU A 180 2.86 -66.51 1.93
N ASN A 181 2.59 -66.00 0.73
CA ASN A 181 2.73 -66.77 -0.51
C ASN A 181 4.21 -67.08 -0.78
N GLU A 182 5.09 -66.09 -0.67
CA GLU A 182 6.54 -66.27 -0.83
C GLU A 182 7.10 -67.29 0.17
N MET A 183 6.63 -67.26 1.42
CA MET A 183 6.98 -68.28 2.42
C MET A 183 6.54 -69.69 2.03
N ARG A 184 5.28 -69.86 1.62
CA ARG A 184 4.77 -71.17 1.18
C ARG A 184 5.55 -71.71 -0.02
N ASP A 185 5.85 -70.87 -1.00
CA ASP A 185 6.61 -71.26 -2.19
C ASP A 185 8.03 -71.69 -1.83
N LEU A 186 8.71 -70.95 -0.94
CA LEU A 186 10.05 -71.29 -0.46
C LEU A 186 10.07 -72.57 0.40
N GLU A 187 9.06 -72.81 1.23
CA GLU A 187 8.92 -74.04 2.02
C GLU A 187 8.72 -75.28 1.13
N ILE A 188 7.89 -75.16 0.09
CA ILE A 188 7.69 -76.23 -0.91
C ILE A 188 9.00 -76.51 -1.65
N LEU A 189 9.74 -75.46 -2.04
CA LEU A 189 11.05 -75.57 -2.67
C LEU A 189 12.04 -76.28 -1.73
N LEU A 190 12.07 -75.91 -0.45
CA LEU A 190 12.92 -76.54 0.55
C LEU A 190 12.57 -78.03 0.76
N GLN A 191 11.28 -78.39 0.80
CA GLN A 191 10.85 -79.79 0.87
C GLN A 191 11.29 -80.60 -0.34
N ARG A 192 11.15 -80.04 -1.55
CA ARG A 192 11.64 -80.69 -2.78
C ARG A 192 13.15 -80.91 -2.73
N LEU A 193 13.92 -79.95 -2.23
CA LEU A 193 15.38 -80.06 -2.05
C LEU A 193 15.83 -80.98 -0.91
N LYS A 194 14.92 -81.47 -0.06
CA LYS A 194 15.25 -82.43 1.02
C LYS A 194 15.20 -83.89 0.55
N HIS A 195 14.49 -84.18 -0.54
CA HIS A 195 14.21 -85.55 -1.00
C HIS A 195 14.94 -85.93 -2.30
N VAL A 196 15.94 -85.16 -2.71
CA VAL A 196 16.66 -85.30 -3.99
C VAL A 196 18.16 -85.45 -3.73
N GLU A 197 18.84 -86.33 -4.47
CA GLU A 197 20.30 -86.55 -4.37
C GLU A 197 21.10 -85.32 -4.84
N GLU A 198 22.32 -85.15 -4.33
CA GLU A 198 23.10 -83.89 -4.46
C GLU A 198 23.36 -83.45 -5.91
N ASP A 199 23.46 -84.40 -6.86
CA ASP A 199 23.69 -84.12 -8.28
C ASP A 199 22.48 -83.47 -8.98
N ASP A 200 21.26 -83.74 -8.50
CA ASP A 200 20.02 -83.22 -9.09
C ASP A 200 19.58 -81.87 -8.49
N VAL A 201 20.17 -81.46 -7.35
CA VAL A 201 19.87 -80.18 -6.66
C VAL A 201 20.16 -78.98 -7.56
N LEU A 202 21.25 -79.02 -8.32
CA LEU A 202 21.64 -77.95 -9.26
C LEU A 202 20.62 -77.79 -10.40
N SER A 203 20.02 -78.89 -10.86
CA SER A 203 19.03 -78.87 -11.96
C SER A 203 17.70 -78.23 -11.53
N ILE A 204 17.29 -78.43 -10.27
CA ILE A 204 16.07 -77.85 -9.69
C ILE A 204 16.28 -76.37 -9.40
N LEU A 205 17.45 -76.01 -8.85
CA LEU A 205 17.81 -74.64 -8.53
C LEU A 205 18.04 -73.78 -9.77
N ALA A 206 18.50 -74.35 -10.89
CA ALA A 206 18.66 -73.63 -12.16
C ALA A 206 17.37 -72.99 -12.71
N LYS A 207 16.20 -73.48 -12.30
CA LYS A 207 14.89 -72.91 -12.66
C LYS A 207 14.40 -71.85 -11.66
N THR A 208 15.17 -71.57 -10.62
CA THR A 208 14.83 -70.65 -9.52
C THR A 208 15.89 -69.55 -9.41
N ARG A 209 15.65 -68.55 -8.55
CA ARG A 209 16.60 -67.44 -8.32
C ARG A 209 17.70 -67.76 -7.31
N TYR A 210 17.74 -68.98 -6.78
CA TYR A 210 18.66 -69.40 -5.72
C TYR A 210 19.70 -70.36 -6.27
N THR A 211 20.95 -70.21 -5.82
CA THR A 211 22.07 -71.02 -6.31
C THR A 211 22.48 -72.12 -5.34
N THR A 212 22.18 -71.93 -4.05
CA THR A 212 22.47 -72.91 -2.99
C THR A 212 21.27 -73.12 -2.08
N LYS A 213 21.22 -74.29 -1.43
CA LYS A 213 20.19 -74.62 -0.43
C LYS A 213 20.21 -73.65 0.78
N LEU A 214 21.41 -73.21 1.18
CA LEU A 214 21.60 -72.23 2.27
C LEU A 214 20.99 -70.86 1.93
N GLU A 215 21.02 -70.44 0.66
CA GLU A 215 20.36 -69.19 0.24
C GLU A 215 18.84 -69.27 0.36
N VAL A 216 18.25 -70.44 0.08
CA VAL A 216 16.81 -70.68 0.25
C VAL A 216 16.43 -70.63 1.73
N GLU A 217 17.20 -71.26 2.63
CA GLU A 217 16.96 -71.21 4.08
C GLU A 217 17.13 -69.79 4.65
N SER A 218 18.13 -69.04 4.18
CA SER A 218 18.30 -67.62 4.52
C SER A 218 17.12 -66.78 4.02
N ALA A 219 16.65 -67.00 2.79
CA ALA A 219 15.47 -66.32 2.24
C ALA A 219 14.22 -66.61 3.10
N ILE A 220 14.06 -67.85 3.57
CA ILE A 220 12.98 -68.22 4.48
C ILE A 220 13.03 -67.40 5.77
N SER A 221 14.21 -67.27 6.39
CA SER A 221 14.39 -66.49 7.63
C SER A 221 14.11 -64.98 7.44
N LYS A 222 14.48 -64.42 6.27
CA LYS A 222 14.27 -63.00 5.94
C LYS A 222 12.81 -62.68 5.68
N ALA A 223 12.10 -63.53 4.95
CA ALA A 223 10.68 -63.33 4.68
C ALA A 223 9.82 -63.58 5.94
N THR A 224 10.18 -64.54 6.81
CA THR A 224 9.51 -64.68 8.14
C THR A 224 9.71 -63.44 9.01
N GLN A 225 10.92 -62.88 9.09
CA GLN A 225 11.14 -61.65 9.87
C GLN A 225 10.38 -60.45 9.29
N SER A 226 10.31 -60.35 7.95
CA SER A 226 9.57 -59.29 7.26
C SER A 226 8.05 -59.43 7.48
N LEU A 227 7.56 -60.66 7.54
CA LEU A 227 6.16 -60.99 7.80
C LEU A 227 5.76 -60.68 9.26
N ARG A 228 6.61 -60.98 10.24
CA ARG A 228 6.40 -60.59 11.65
C ARG A 228 6.33 -59.07 11.81
N LYS A 229 7.25 -58.33 11.17
CA LYS A 229 7.23 -56.85 11.13
C LYS A 229 5.96 -56.33 10.49
N ALA A 230 5.53 -56.92 9.37
CA ALA A 230 4.30 -56.54 8.69
C ALA A 230 3.07 -56.83 9.55
N LYS A 231 3.04 -57.93 10.32
CA LYS A 231 1.96 -58.30 11.27
C LYS A 231 1.96 -57.51 12.58
N GLY A 232 2.96 -56.66 12.81
CA GLY A 232 3.03 -55.79 13.99
C GLY A 232 3.44 -56.53 15.26
N GLU A 233 3.95 -57.75 15.12
CA GLU A 233 4.58 -58.49 16.21
C GLU A 233 5.92 -57.81 16.52
N SER A 234 6.19 -57.56 17.81
CA SER A 234 7.49 -57.07 18.25
C SER A 234 8.55 -58.07 17.80
N VAL A 235 9.43 -57.64 16.90
CA VAL A 235 10.62 -58.40 16.56
C VAL A 235 11.51 -58.35 17.78
N GLU A 236 11.31 -59.27 18.72
CA GLU A 236 12.43 -59.79 19.48
C GLU A 236 13.37 -60.37 18.44
N SER A 237 14.41 -59.60 18.12
CA SER A 237 15.63 -60.20 17.62
C SER A 237 15.91 -61.39 18.54
N VAL A 238 16.06 -62.58 17.97
CA VAL A 238 16.85 -63.62 18.63
C VAL A 238 18.27 -63.06 18.67
N GLU A 239 18.49 -62.18 19.65
CA GLU A 239 19.77 -62.04 20.28
C GLU A 239 20.11 -63.46 20.75
N LYS A 240 21.22 -63.99 20.25
CA LYS A 240 22.05 -64.80 21.15
C LYS A 240 22.10 -64.01 22.45
N THR A 241 21.66 -64.63 23.54
CA THR A 241 21.73 -64.09 24.90
C THR A 241 22.99 -63.24 25.06
N ASP A 242 22.81 -61.95 25.27
CA ASP A 242 23.92 -61.03 25.52
C ASP A 242 23.45 -60.04 26.62
N PRO A 243 24.27 -59.79 27.66
CA PRO A 243 23.83 -59.41 28.99
C PRO A 243 23.89 -57.88 29.19
N SER A 244 22.89 -57.31 29.87
CA SER A 244 22.93 -55.97 30.46
C SER A 244 23.12 -54.79 29.47
N ALA A 245 22.61 -53.61 29.84
CA ALA A 245 22.68 -52.38 29.03
C ALA A 245 24.11 -51.90 28.70
N ALA A 246 25.15 -52.59 29.19
CA ALA A 246 26.55 -52.38 28.84
C ALA A 246 26.85 -52.71 27.36
N GLU A 247 26.07 -53.59 26.72
CA GLU A 247 26.46 -54.13 25.41
C GLU A 247 26.07 -53.32 24.18
N LYS A 248 25.10 -52.42 24.32
CA LYS A 248 24.61 -51.59 23.20
C LYS A 248 25.68 -50.62 22.65
N TYR A 249 26.75 -50.37 23.43
CA TYR A 249 27.83 -49.43 23.13
C TYR A 249 29.21 -49.99 23.49
N ASN A 250 29.42 -51.30 23.26
CA ASN A 250 30.63 -52.03 23.65
C ASN A 250 31.96 -51.43 23.19
N LEU A 251 32.00 -50.80 22.00
CA LEU A 251 33.26 -50.30 21.42
C LEU A 251 33.57 -48.86 21.87
N ILE A 252 32.64 -48.17 22.54
CA ILE A 252 32.82 -46.75 22.91
C ILE A 252 33.92 -46.58 23.97
N ASN A 253 34.10 -47.55 24.87
CA ASN A 253 35.04 -47.49 25.99
C ASN A 253 36.40 -48.16 25.71
N VAL A 254 36.62 -48.71 24.52
CA VAL A 254 37.89 -49.39 24.14
C VAL A 254 38.82 -48.37 23.44
N PRO A 255 40.09 -48.22 23.82
CA PRO A 255 41.05 -47.31 23.15
C PRO A 255 41.21 -47.59 21.65
N ASP A 256 41.51 -46.55 20.86
CA ASP A 256 41.58 -46.65 19.39
C ASP A 256 42.75 -47.50 18.88
N GLU A 257 43.80 -47.69 19.69
CA GLU A 257 45.01 -48.45 19.34
C GLU A 257 44.78 -49.97 19.28
N ASP A 258 43.73 -50.46 19.95
CA ASP A 258 43.41 -51.89 20.06
C ASP A 258 42.33 -52.36 19.07
N LEU A 259 41.92 -51.50 18.13
CA LEU A 259 40.77 -51.72 17.25
C LEU A 259 41.18 -51.90 15.78
N THR A 260 40.64 -52.93 15.13
CA THR A 260 40.81 -53.10 13.67
C THR A 260 40.09 -52.00 12.88
N PRO A 261 40.48 -51.71 11.63
CA PRO A 261 39.88 -50.63 10.82
C PRO A 261 38.37 -50.77 10.62
N GLU A 262 37.83 -52.00 10.60
CA GLU A 262 36.39 -52.24 10.57
C GLU A 262 35.70 -51.96 11.91
N GLN A 263 36.37 -52.27 13.04
CA GLN A 263 35.87 -51.99 14.38
C GLN A 263 35.89 -50.50 14.71
N LEU A 264 36.88 -49.75 14.22
CA LEU A 264 36.91 -48.28 14.29
C LEU A 264 35.70 -47.65 13.56
N LYS A 265 35.32 -48.21 12.41
CA LYS A 265 34.13 -47.76 11.67
C LYS A 265 32.83 -48.06 12.43
N GLN A 266 32.75 -49.19 13.13
CA GLN A 266 31.62 -49.53 14.01
C GLN A 266 31.58 -48.67 15.27
N LYS A 267 32.72 -48.36 15.90
CA LYS A 267 32.84 -47.44 17.03
C LYS A 267 32.34 -46.04 16.67
N ARG A 268 32.74 -45.51 15.50
CA ARG A 268 32.22 -44.23 14.97
C ARG A 268 30.70 -44.24 14.79
N LYS A 269 30.13 -45.34 14.30
CA LYS A 269 28.68 -45.51 14.14
C LYS A 269 27.94 -45.58 15.49
N GLN A 270 28.50 -46.27 16.48
CA GLN A 270 27.95 -46.35 17.84
C GLN A 270 27.98 -44.98 18.54
N LEU A 271 29.10 -44.26 18.44
CA LEU A 271 29.24 -42.88 18.94
C LEU A 271 28.24 -41.91 18.29
N PHE A 272 27.99 -42.05 16.99
CA PHE A 272 27.00 -41.25 16.27
C PHE A 272 25.57 -41.51 16.77
N ILE A 273 25.18 -42.77 16.95
CA ILE A 273 23.85 -43.13 17.45
C ILE A 273 23.66 -42.68 18.90
N LYS A 274 24.68 -42.83 19.74
CA LYS A 274 24.66 -42.38 21.14
C LYS A 274 24.52 -40.86 21.24
N SER A 275 25.36 -40.12 20.53
CA SER A 275 25.34 -38.64 20.53
C SER A 275 24.03 -38.07 19.97
N THR A 276 23.43 -38.68 18.94
CA THR A 276 22.13 -38.25 18.42
C THR A 276 20.97 -38.56 19.35
N SER A 277 21.01 -39.68 20.10
CA SER A 277 20.00 -39.98 21.12
C SER A 277 20.13 -39.11 22.37
N GLU A 278 21.36 -38.85 22.84
CA GLU A 278 21.64 -38.04 24.03
C GLU A 278 21.30 -36.57 23.78
N ALA A 279 21.63 -36.00 22.61
CA ALA A 279 21.26 -34.63 22.26
C ALA A 279 19.74 -34.43 22.24
N ARG A 280 18.98 -35.42 21.77
CA ARG A 280 17.50 -35.38 21.77
C ARG A 280 16.93 -35.45 23.19
N GLN A 281 17.52 -36.25 24.07
CA GLN A 281 17.10 -36.35 25.46
C GLN A 281 17.44 -35.07 26.25
N GLN A 282 18.63 -34.51 26.05
CA GLN A 282 19.05 -33.25 26.68
C GLN A 282 18.17 -32.07 26.25
N ARG A 283 17.80 -31.97 24.97
CA ARG A 283 16.88 -30.91 24.49
C ARG A 283 15.49 -31.02 25.12
N LYS A 284 14.97 -32.25 25.28
CA LYS A 284 13.68 -32.47 25.99
C LYS A 284 13.78 -32.13 27.47
N GLN A 285 14.87 -32.51 28.15
CA GLN A 285 15.07 -32.18 29.56
C GLN A 285 15.19 -30.67 29.79
N LYS A 286 15.97 -29.97 28.95
CA LYS A 286 16.14 -28.51 29.02
C LYS A 286 14.80 -27.77 28.81
N GLN A 287 13.97 -28.23 27.87
CA GLN A 287 12.64 -27.64 27.65
C GLN A 287 11.71 -27.82 28.87
N ILE A 288 11.72 -29.00 29.48
CA ILE A 288 10.93 -29.29 30.69
C ILE A 288 11.43 -28.44 31.87
N GLU A 289 12.74 -28.28 32.03
CA GLU A 289 13.34 -27.47 33.08
C GLU A 289 13.01 -25.98 32.92
N GLU A 290 13.14 -25.42 31.72
CA GLU A 290 12.77 -24.02 31.42
C GLU A 290 11.28 -23.75 31.61
N GLU A 291 10.42 -24.73 31.33
CA GLU A 291 8.98 -24.62 31.55
C GLU A 291 8.63 -24.60 33.04
N LEU A 292 9.27 -25.48 33.83
CA LEU A 292 9.10 -25.54 35.29
C LEU A 292 9.64 -24.29 35.98
N GLU A 293 10.74 -23.71 35.49
CA GLU A 293 11.28 -22.45 36.00
C GLU A 293 10.36 -21.25 35.69
N ARG A 294 9.76 -21.21 34.49
CA ARG A 294 8.75 -20.20 34.12
C ARG A 294 7.50 -20.28 34.98
N GLU A 295 7.10 -21.49 35.37
CA GLU A 295 5.94 -21.70 36.25
C GLU A 295 6.22 -21.24 37.68
N ARG A 296 7.41 -21.58 38.23
CA ARG A 296 7.85 -21.08 39.55
C ARG A 296 7.92 -19.55 39.61
N LYS A 297 8.44 -18.90 38.56
CA LYS A 297 8.50 -17.43 38.48
C LYS A 297 7.11 -16.79 38.50
N ARG A 298 6.14 -17.38 37.79
CA ARG A 298 4.74 -16.91 37.80
C ARG A 298 4.10 -17.04 39.19
N GLN A 299 4.32 -18.16 39.87
CA GLN A 299 3.78 -18.38 41.21
C GLN A 299 4.33 -17.38 42.23
N LEU A 300 5.64 -17.11 42.22
CA LEU A 300 6.26 -16.09 43.08
C LEU A 300 5.74 -14.67 42.78
N GLU A 301 5.46 -14.36 41.51
CA GLU A 301 4.91 -13.06 41.13
C GLU A 301 3.45 -12.89 41.57
N GLU A 302 2.65 -13.95 41.49
CA GLU A 302 1.28 -13.96 42.03
C GLU A 302 1.25 -13.87 43.57
N GLU A 303 2.22 -14.48 44.25
CA GLU A 303 2.37 -14.38 45.71
C GLU A 303 2.68 -12.94 46.14
N LYS A 304 3.66 -12.28 45.49
CA LYS A 304 3.97 -10.86 45.72
C LYS A 304 2.78 -9.94 45.49
N ARG A 305 1.99 -10.22 44.44
CA ARG A 305 0.74 -9.48 44.18
C ARG A 305 -0.27 -9.64 45.32
N ARG A 306 -0.40 -10.84 45.91
CA ARG A 306 -1.33 -11.10 47.01
C ARG A 306 -0.89 -10.47 48.33
N GLU A 307 0.40 -10.38 48.58
CA GLU A 307 0.94 -9.81 49.82
C GLU A 307 0.77 -8.28 49.87
N ASN A 308 1.13 -7.54 48.81
CA ASN A 308 1.00 -6.08 48.76
C ASN A 308 0.66 -5.57 47.34
N PRO A 309 -0.64 -5.35 47.03
CA PRO A 309 -1.09 -5.01 45.68
C PRO A 309 -0.63 -3.61 45.21
N GLU A 310 -0.54 -2.63 46.11
CA GLU A 310 -0.11 -1.26 45.78
C GLU A 310 1.39 -1.22 45.42
N GLN A 311 2.24 -1.86 46.22
CA GLN A 311 3.67 -1.95 45.97
C GLN A 311 3.99 -2.70 44.68
N TYR A 312 3.28 -3.81 44.41
CA TYR A 312 3.43 -4.58 43.18
C TYR A 312 3.05 -3.74 41.93
N LEU A 313 2.03 -2.89 42.03
CA LEU A 313 1.60 -2.00 40.95
C LEU A 313 2.64 -0.91 40.69
N ASP A 314 3.21 -0.31 41.73
CA ASP A 314 4.30 0.67 41.61
C ASP A 314 5.57 0.07 41.02
N GLU A 315 5.93 -1.16 41.43
CA GLU A 315 7.04 -1.92 40.83
C GLU A 315 6.81 -2.21 39.35
N LEU A 316 5.58 -2.60 38.96
CA LEU A 316 5.19 -2.81 37.56
C LEU A 316 5.29 -1.51 36.73
N ARG A 317 4.82 -0.38 37.27
CA ARG A 317 4.96 0.93 36.61
C ARG A 317 6.42 1.35 36.47
N SER A 318 7.25 1.09 37.48
CA SER A 318 8.69 1.38 37.40
C SER A 318 9.37 0.53 36.34
N LYS A 319 9.13 -0.79 36.34
CA LYS A 319 9.66 -1.71 35.32
C LYS A 319 9.23 -1.31 33.91
N HIS A 320 7.98 -0.90 33.73
CA HIS A 320 7.48 -0.41 32.45
C HIS A 320 8.25 0.84 31.97
N ARG A 321 8.49 1.81 32.85
CA ARG A 321 9.27 3.02 32.50
C ARG A 321 10.69 2.67 32.10
N ASP A 322 11.37 1.85 32.91
CA ASP A 322 12.76 1.47 32.67
C ASP A 322 12.92 0.68 31.35
N LEU A 323 11.98 -0.23 31.05
CA LEU A 323 11.97 -0.99 29.80
C LEU A 323 11.65 -0.09 28.60
N SER A 324 10.67 0.81 28.72
CA SER A 324 10.32 1.75 27.66
C SER A 324 11.51 2.64 27.30
N GLU A 325 12.22 3.19 28.29
CA GLU A 325 13.40 4.02 28.08
C GLU A 325 14.54 3.25 27.40
N LYS A 326 14.77 1.99 27.80
CA LYS A 326 15.79 1.13 27.16
C LYS A 326 15.46 0.84 25.70
N VAL A 327 14.20 0.52 25.39
CA VAL A 327 13.73 0.26 24.02
C VAL A 327 13.88 1.53 23.17
N ASP A 328 13.50 2.69 23.70
CA ASP A 328 13.62 3.97 22.99
C ASP A 328 15.08 4.38 22.77
N GLN A 329 15.96 4.21 23.76
CA GLN A 329 17.40 4.45 23.61
C GLN A 329 18.01 3.57 22.53
N ARG A 330 17.65 2.28 22.47
CA ARG A 330 18.10 1.38 21.38
C ARG A 330 17.57 1.81 20.02
N LYS A 331 16.28 2.17 19.93
CA LYS A 331 15.69 2.66 18.67
C LYS A 331 16.40 3.92 18.17
N ARG A 332 16.75 4.85 19.07
CA ARG A 332 17.55 6.06 18.76
C ARG A 332 18.99 5.74 18.32
N LEU A 333 19.63 4.75 18.94
CA LEU A 333 20.96 4.30 18.53
C LEU A 333 20.95 3.63 17.14
N LYS A 334 19.89 2.87 16.82
CA LYS A 334 19.69 2.26 15.49
C LYS A 334 19.43 3.33 14.41
N THR A 335 18.66 4.38 14.69
CA THR A 335 18.35 5.43 13.70
C THR A 335 19.52 6.39 13.45
N ASN A 336 20.32 6.73 14.46
CA ASN A 336 21.49 7.58 14.30
C ASN A 336 22.68 6.90 13.61
N GLY A 337 22.74 5.56 13.60
CA GLY A 337 23.78 4.80 12.90
C GLY A 337 23.71 4.87 11.37
N ASN A 338 22.63 5.41 10.80
CA ASN A 338 22.36 5.37 9.36
C ASN A 338 22.68 6.69 8.61
N HIS A 339 23.22 7.71 9.28
CA HIS A 339 23.41 9.05 8.69
C HIS A 339 24.84 9.49 8.39
N ASN A 340 25.83 8.59 8.42
CA ASN A 340 27.17 8.87 7.87
C ASN A 340 27.43 8.09 6.58
N SER A 341 26.89 8.60 5.48
CA SER A 341 27.29 8.21 4.12
C SER A 341 28.52 9.00 3.68
N SER A 342 29.71 8.53 4.06
CA SER A 342 30.94 8.78 3.30
C SER A 342 32.06 7.84 3.78
N GLY A 343 32.49 6.94 2.90
CA GLY A 343 33.67 6.10 3.12
C GLY A 343 33.38 4.64 2.84
N GLY A 344 33.90 4.12 1.74
CA GLY A 344 33.88 2.71 1.44
C GLY A 344 34.57 1.93 2.56
N VAL A 345 33.80 1.11 3.26
CA VAL A 345 34.34 0.06 4.12
C VAL A 345 33.63 -1.23 3.72
N GLY A 346 34.45 -2.24 3.44
CA GLY A 346 34.07 -3.45 2.72
C GLY A 346 32.94 -4.23 3.38
N ARG A 347 32.30 -5.05 2.55
CA ARG A 347 31.19 -5.98 2.84
C ARG A 347 31.35 -6.87 4.09
N GLY A 348 32.52 -6.88 4.74
CA GLY A 348 32.86 -7.72 5.89
C GLY A 348 32.51 -7.15 7.27
N GLU A 349 32.06 -5.90 7.39
CA GLU A 349 31.70 -5.31 8.70
C GLU A 349 30.20 -5.31 9.03
N ARG A 350 29.36 -5.91 8.18
CA ARG A 350 27.93 -6.11 8.45
C ARG A 350 27.61 -7.47 9.09
N LEU A 351 28.62 -8.18 9.59
CA LEU A 351 28.47 -9.53 10.12
C LEU A 351 28.45 -9.48 11.66
N ASN A 352 27.47 -10.16 12.26
CA ASN A 352 27.34 -10.33 13.72
C ASN A 352 28.62 -10.96 14.32
N SER A 353 28.87 -10.86 15.63
CA SER A 353 30.10 -11.38 16.25
C SER A 353 30.31 -12.87 15.96
N SER A 354 29.22 -13.64 15.99
CA SER A 354 29.18 -15.06 15.62
C SER A 354 29.54 -15.27 14.15
N GLN A 355 29.00 -14.48 13.23
CA GLN A 355 29.28 -14.55 11.80
C GLN A 355 30.73 -14.11 11.47
N ARG A 356 31.29 -13.16 12.21
CA ARG A 356 32.68 -12.69 12.07
C ARG A 356 33.66 -13.73 12.61
N GLU A 357 33.32 -14.40 13.70
CA GLU A 357 34.08 -15.52 14.25
C GLU A 357 34.00 -16.75 13.33
N ARG A 358 32.81 -17.03 12.75
CA ARG A 358 32.60 -18.04 11.71
C ARG A 358 33.46 -17.79 10.48
N MET A 359 33.46 -16.55 9.98
CA MET A 359 34.27 -16.15 8.83
C MET A 359 35.77 -16.20 9.15
N ARG A 360 36.17 -15.82 10.37
CA ARG A 360 37.56 -15.95 10.84
C ARG A 360 37.99 -17.42 10.93
N LEU A 361 37.15 -18.31 11.45
CA LEU A 361 37.43 -19.74 11.54
C LEU A 361 37.50 -20.40 10.16
N LEU A 362 36.58 -20.05 9.25
CA LEU A 362 36.63 -20.48 7.85
C LEU A 362 37.89 -19.99 7.14
N THR A 363 38.26 -18.73 7.34
CA THR A 363 39.47 -18.14 6.73
C THR A 363 40.72 -18.78 7.32
N THR A 364 40.75 -19.03 8.63
CA THR A 364 41.89 -19.70 9.27
C THR A 364 42.00 -21.14 8.79
N ALA A 365 40.89 -21.89 8.73
CA ALA A 365 40.89 -23.26 8.21
C ALA A 365 41.30 -23.34 6.72
N ALA A 366 40.93 -22.34 5.92
CA ALA A 366 41.30 -22.27 4.50
C ALA A 366 42.78 -21.87 4.27
N PHE A 367 43.38 -21.05 5.15
CA PHE A 367 44.71 -20.47 4.91
C PHE A 367 45.87 -21.09 5.70
N ASP A 368 45.62 -21.88 6.75
CA ASP A 368 46.68 -22.28 7.70
C ASP A 368 47.61 -23.43 7.25
N ARG A 369 47.67 -23.75 5.94
CA ARG A 369 48.57 -24.83 5.44
C ARG A 369 49.39 -24.47 4.18
N GLY A 370 49.75 -23.20 4.04
CA GLY A 370 51.04 -22.81 3.44
C GLY A 370 51.22 -22.90 1.92
N LYS A 371 50.18 -23.17 1.12
CA LYS A 371 50.31 -23.22 -0.35
C LYS A 371 49.16 -22.60 -1.16
N GLY A 372 48.43 -21.62 -0.64
CA GLY A 372 47.53 -20.76 -1.47
C GLY A 372 46.43 -21.47 -2.27
N GLU A 373 46.27 -22.79 -2.14
CA GLU A 373 45.22 -23.60 -2.76
C GLU A 373 44.24 -24.01 -1.69
N ASP A 374 42.96 -23.76 -1.96
CA ASP A 374 41.84 -24.12 -1.08
C ASP A 374 41.72 -25.64 -1.00
N THR A 375 42.04 -26.20 0.16
CA THR A 375 41.98 -27.65 0.44
C THR A 375 40.86 -28.01 1.42
N PHE A 376 39.98 -27.04 1.71
CA PHE A 376 38.89 -27.20 2.67
C PHE A 376 37.85 -28.20 2.16
N GLY A 377 37.59 -29.26 2.93
CA GLY A 377 36.62 -30.32 2.61
C GLY A 377 37.23 -31.65 2.15
N MET A 378 38.56 -31.72 1.99
CA MET A 378 39.27 -32.95 1.61
C MET A 378 39.51 -33.91 2.80
N LYS A 379 39.32 -33.46 4.05
CA LYS A 379 39.46 -34.29 5.26
C LYS A 379 38.17 -34.33 6.08
N ASP A 380 37.90 -35.48 6.71
CA ASP A 380 36.73 -35.71 7.59
C ASP A 380 36.62 -34.69 8.75
N GLU A 381 37.71 -34.02 9.14
CA GLU A 381 37.76 -33.00 10.19
C GLU A 381 37.08 -31.68 9.77
N ASP A 382 37.17 -31.31 8.49
CA ASP A 382 36.55 -30.09 7.94
C ASP A 382 35.01 -30.19 7.95
N TRP A 383 34.48 -31.42 7.88
CA TRP A 383 33.06 -31.72 7.99
C TRP A 383 32.54 -31.52 9.42
N GLN A 384 33.41 -31.65 10.43
CA GLN A 384 33.05 -31.35 11.83
C GLN A 384 32.90 -29.84 12.04
N LEU A 385 33.72 -29.03 11.36
CA LEU A 385 33.60 -27.57 11.36
C LEU A 385 32.27 -27.12 10.72
N TYR A 386 31.88 -27.74 9.60
CA TYR A 386 30.57 -27.52 8.98
C TYR A 386 29.41 -27.85 9.92
N LYS A 387 29.54 -28.93 10.70
CA LYS A 387 28.48 -29.40 11.62
C LYS A 387 28.37 -28.55 12.89
N LEU A 388 29.47 -28.00 13.37
CA LEU A 388 29.47 -27.03 14.47
C LEU A 388 28.82 -25.71 14.01
N MET A 389 29.12 -25.29 12.78
CA MET A 389 28.56 -24.07 12.17
C MET A 389 27.12 -24.22 11.63
N SER A 390 26.67 -25.43 11.29
CA SER A 390 25.28 -25.68 10.87
C SER A 390 24.33 -25.88 12.06
N ARG A 391 24.87 -26.02 13.28
CA ARG A 391 24.06 -26.18 14.49
C ARG A 391 23.49 -24.85 14.97
N ASP A 392 24.19 -23.76 14.67
CA ASP A 392 23.73 -22.39 14.94
C ASP A 392 22.87 -21.84 13.78
N ASN A 393 22.89 -22.46 12.59
CA ASN A 393 21.96 -22.12 11.50
C ASN A 393 20.49 -22.45 11.85
N ASP A 394 20.24 -23.33 12.82
CA ASP A 394 18.88 -23.58 13.34
C ASP A 394 18.49 -22.60 14.45
N ASP A 395 19.43 -21.77 14.92
CA ASP A 395 19.22 -20.63 15.83
C ASP A 395 19.30 -19.28 15.07
N ASP A 396 19.60 -19.28 13.76
CA ASP A 396 19.74 -18.09 12.90
C ASP A 396 18.39 -17.52 12.37
N ASP A 397 17.25 -17.95 12.93
CA ASP A 397 15.98 -17.18 12.90
C ASP A 397 15.94 -16.16 14.08
N ASP A 398 17.08 -15.87 14.72
CA ASP A 398 17.17 -14.93 15.85
C ASP A 398 17.06 -13.43 15.45
N ASP A 399 16.96 -13.08 14.15
CA ASP A 399 16.54 -11.73 13.74
C ASP A 399 15.02 -11.51 13.95
N ASP A 400 14.25 -12.59 14.15
CA ASP A 400 12.84 -12.57 14.57
C ASP A 400 12.66 -12.98 16.05
N GLN A 401 13.76 -13.09 16.83
CA GLN A 401 13.64 -13.20 18.28
C GLN A 401 13.21 -11.84 18.81
N PRO A 402 12.03 -11.69 19.43
CA PRO A 402 11.61 -10.40 19.93
C PRO A 402 12.65 -9.94 20.96
N ASP A 403 13.23 -8.75 20.72
CA ASP A 403 14.21 -8.09 21.60
C ASP A 403 13.76 -8.36 23.04
N LEU A 404 14.57 -9.03 23.87
CA LEU A 404 14.09 -9.55 25.17
C LEU A 404 13.39 -8.47 26.01
N ASP A 405 13.91 -7.24 25.92
CA ASP A 405 13.35 -6.05 26.56
C ASP A 405 12.00 -5.60 25.93
N GLU A 406 11.79 -5.75 24.62
CA GLU A 406 10.54 -5.44 23.92
C GLU A 406 9.48 -6.52 24.18
N ALA A 407 9.86 -7.80 24.21
CA ALA A 407 9.00 -8.90 24.64
C ALA A 407 8.57 -8.73 26.11
N GLU A 408 9.48 -8.30 26.97
CA GLU A 408 9.20 -8.03 28.39
C GLU A 408 8.32 -6.78 28.55
N LEU A 409 8.53 -5.72 27.76
CA LEU A 409 7.67 -4.54 27.72
C LEU A 409 6.23 -4.90 27.32
N VAL A 410 6.04 -5.76 26.31
CA VAL A 410 4.72 -6.26 25.89
C VAL A 410 4.02 -7.09 27.00
N ARG A 411 4.78 -7.88 27.75
CA ARG A 411 4.24 -8.64 28.89
C ARG A 411 3.83 -7.71 30.04
N VAL A 412 4.68 -6.75 30.40
CA VAL A 412 4.43 -5.79 31.48
C VAL A 412 3.28 -4.84 31.14
N THR A 413 3.17 -4.36 29.90
CA THR A 413 2.04 -3.54 29.42
C THR A 413 0.72 -4.30 29.48
N SER A 414 0.69 -5.55 29.02
CA SER A 414 -0.51 -6.40 29.08
C SER A 414 -0.94 -6.62 30.52
N ARG A 415 0.01 -6.89 31.42
CA ARG A 415 -0.26 -7.08 32.84
C ARG A 415 -0.73 -5.81 33.55
N LEU A 416 -0.19 -4.64 33.19
CA LEU A 416 -0.65 -3.34 33.69
C LEU A 416 -2.10 -3.05 33.27
N ARG A 417 -2.48 -3.38 32.02
CA ARG A 417 -3.87 -3.21 31.53
C ARG A 417 -4.87 -4.14 32.22
N GLU A 418 -4.46 -5.36 32.58
CA GLU A 418 -5.30 -6.30 33.33
C GLU A 418 -5.60 -5.81 34.76
N ILE A 419 -4.64 -5.11 35.38
CA ILE A 419 -4.74 -4.68 36.79
C ILE A 419 -5.33 -3.26 36.89
N ASP A 420 -4.96 -2.36 35.98
CA ASP A 420 -5.43 -0.99 35.89
C ASP A 420 -6.06 -0.72 34.51
N PRO A 421 -7.40 -0.83 34.39
CA PRO A 421 -8.10 -0.54 33.14
C PRO A 421 -8.09 0.95 32.75
N THR A 422 -7.64 1.85 33.64
CA THR A 422 -7.42 3.27 33.32
C THR A 422 -6.02 3.56 32.77
N PHE A 423 -5.14 2.56 32.71
CA PHE A 423 -3.81 2.68 32.12
C PHE A 423 -3.89 2.87 30.60
N ILE A 424 -3.83 4.14 30.16
CA ILE A 424 -3.70 4.52 28.76
C ILE A 424 -2.23 4.89 28.51
N PHE A 425 -1.51 4.06 27.76
CA PHE A 425 -0.20 4.41 27.26
C PHE A 425 -0.35 5.51 26.20
N LYS A 426 -0.09 6.76 26.60
CA LYS A 426 0.17 7.85 25.65
C LYS A 426 1.58 7.65 25.13
N ALA A 427 1.72 7.18 23.90
CA ALA A 427 2.92 7.43 23.13
C ALA A 427 3.04 8.96 22.97
N GLU A 428 3.82 9.61 23.83
CA GLU A 428 4.06 11.05 23.74
C GLU A 428 4.86 11.35 22.47
N SER A 429 4.12 11.83 21.46
CA SER A 429 4.51 12.91 20.55
C SER A 429 6.00 12.94 20.15
N GLY A 430 6.32 12.21 19.08
CA GLY A 430 7.54 12.43 18.30
C GLY A 430 7.97 11.18 17.55
N SER A 431 7.70 11.14 16.25
CA SER A 431 7.97 10.04 15.31
C SER A 431 6.97 8.88 15.40
N SER A 432 5.97 8.91 14.51
CA SER A 432 5.28 7.73 14.03
C SER A 432 6.31 6.76 13.45
N THR A 433 6.82 5.82 14.26
CA THR A 433 7.36 4.58 13.71
C THR A 433 6.18 3.89 13.06
N ALA A 434 6.17 3.90 11.72
CA ALA A 434 5.24 3.09 10.95
C ALA A 434 5.47 1.64 11.35
N GLU A 435 4.58 1.10 12.20
CA GLU A 435 4.24 -0.32 12.14
C GLU A 435 4.01 -0.63 10.66
N ALA A 436 4.60 -1.73 10.16
CA ALA A 436 4.23 -2.23 8.84
C ALA A 436 2.70 -2.29 8.81
N PRO A 437 2.03 -1.64 7.85
CA PRO A 437 0.59 -1.43 7.94
C PRO A 437 -0.08 -2.79 8.07
N HIS A 438 -0.69 -3.04 9.24
CA HIS A 438 -1.62 -4.14 9.36
C HIS A 438 -2.64 -3.97 8.24
N PHE A 439 -2.68 -4.91 7.29
CA PHE A 439 -3.61 -4.88 6.19
C PHE A 439 -5.02 -5.07 6.76
N ARG A 440 -5.67 -3.97 7.14
CA ARG A 440 -7.09 -3.99 7.45
C ARG A 440 -7.86 -4.02 6.12
N PRO A 441 -8.91 -4.84 6.01
CA PRO A 441 -9.78 -4.78 4.84
C PRO A 441 -10.34 -3.36 4.71
N LEU A 442 -10.33 -2.84 3.47
CA LEU A 442 -10.85 -1.50 3.19
C LEU A 442 -12.34 -1.45 3.52
N THR A 443 -12.69 -0.53 4.41
CA THR A 443 -14.05 -0.29 4.87
C THR A 443 -14.78 0.67 3.92
N LYS A 444 -16.10 0.80 4.10
CA LYS A 444 -16.91 1.79 3.36
C LYS A 444 -16.38 3.21 3.53
N GLU A 445 -15.86 3.54 4.71
CA GLU A 445 -15.30 4.85 5.05
C GLU A 445 -14.03 5.14 4.25
N ASP A 446 -13.21 4.12 3.96
CA ASP A 446 -12.02 4.29 3.13
C ASP A 446 -12.36 4.66 1.68
N PHE A 447 -13.60 4.45 1.23
CA PHE A 447 -14.12 4.83 -0.09
C PHE A 447 -14.85 6.18 -0.09
N GLN A 448 -14.70 6.98 0.96
CA GLN A 448 -15.26 8.33 1.04
C GLN A 448 -14.24 9.38 0.63
N ILE A 449 -14.67 10.29 -0.25
CA ILE A 449 -13.92 11.47 -0.65
C ILE A 449 -14.50 12.67 0.10
N ILE A 450 -13.77 13.12 1.11
CA ILE A 450 -14.13 14.28 1.93
C ILE A 450 -13.56 15.56 1.31
N LEU A 451 -14.46 16.47 0.95
CA LEU A 451 -14.24 17.82 0.42
C LEU A 451 -14.48 18.83 1.55
N GLY A 452 -13.40 19.45 2.03
CA GLY A 452 -13.46 20.50 3.05
C GLY A 452 -12.94 21.80 2.47
N VAL A 453 -11.67 22.09 2.77
CA VAL A 453 -10.97 23.32 2.37
C VAL A 453 -10.91 23.48 0.84
N GLU A 454 -10.86 22.37 0.11
CA GLU A 454 -10.79 22.34 -1.35
C GLU A 454 -11.99 23.03 -2.01
N ARG A 455 -13.16 23.05 -1.33
CA ARG A 455 -14.41 23.60 -1.84
C ARG A 455 -14.33 25.09 -2.15
N PHE A 456 -13.59 25.86 -1.34
CA PHE A 456 -13.42 27.30 -1.53
C PHE A 456 -12.00 27.68 -1.96
N ARG A 457 -11.00 26.84 -1.64
CA ARG A 457 -9.62 27.04 -2.10
C ARG A 457 -9.47 26.92 -3.62
N CYS A 458 -10.14 25.96 -4.26
CA CYS A 458 -9.94 25.75 -5.69
C CYS A 458 -10.53 26.88 -6.55
N PRO A 459 -11.76 27.37 -6.28
CA PRO A 459 -12.29 28.53 -7.01
C PRO A 459 -11.56 29.85 -6.75
N GLU A 460 -10.88 30.00 -5.61
CA GLU A 460 -10.16 31.23 -5.26
C GLU A 460 -9.01 31.57 -6.23
N ILE A 461 -8.55 30.60 -7.03
CA ILE A 461 -7.54 30.84 -8.09
C ILE A 461 -8.03 31.81 -9.18
N LEU A 462 -9.33 32.08 -9.29
CA LEU A 462 -9.86 33.13 -10.18
C LEU A 462 -9.48 34.54 -9.69
N PHE A 463 -9.23 34.70 -8.39
CA PHE A 463 -8.76 35.94 -7.76
C PHE A 463 -7.26 35.87 -7.45
N HIS A 464 -6.72 34.68 -7.21
CA HIS A 464 -5.29 34.46 -6.96
C HIS A 464 -4.66 33.43 -7.92
N PRO A 465 -4.50 33.76 -9.22
CA PRO A 465 -3.89 32.87 -10.23
C PRO A 465 -2.50 32.33 -9.83
N ASN A 466 -1.75 33.10 -9.04
CA ASN A 466 -0.41 32.75 -8.58
C ASN A 466 -0.37 31.41 -7.80
N TRP A 467 -1.49 30.96 -7.21
CA TRP A 467 -1.53 29.69 -6.45
C TRP A 467 -1.34 28.45 -7.30
N ILE A 468 -1.57 28.55 -8.61
CA ILE A 468 -1.27 27.50 -9.59
C ILE A 468 -0.03 27.84 -10.43
N GLY A 469 0.79 28.81 -9.98
CA GLY A 469 2.01 29.24 -10.67
C GLY A 469 1.77 30.13 -11.89
N VAL A 470 0.58 30.70 -12.04
CA VAL A 470 0.26 31.64 -13.12
C VAL A 470 0.40 33.07 -12.62
N GLU A 471 1.48 33.76 -13.03
CA GLU A 471 1.78 35.15 -12.66
C GLU A 471 0.93 36.16 -13.47
N GLN A 472 -0.38 36.15 -13.25
CA GLN A 472 -1.34 37.04 -13.92
C GLN A 472 -2.38 37.59 -12.93
N LEU A 473 -3.08 38.66 -13.32
CA LEU A 473 -4.06 39.34 -12.47
C LEU A 473 -5.30 38.48 -12.21
N GLY A 474 -5.84 38.57 -10.99
CA GLY A 474 -7.14 38.05 -10.61
C GLY A 474 -8.32 38.89 -11.14
N LEU A 475 -9.55 38.38 -11.04
CA LEU A 475 -10.74 39.06 -11.58
C LEU A 475 -10.98 40.49 -11.05
N ASP A 476 -10.80 40.69 -9.75
CA ASP A 476 -10.95 41.99 -9.08
C ASP A 476 -9.85 42.98 -9.50
N GLU A 477 -8.61 42.52 -9.55
CA GLU A 477 -7.48 43.32 -10.06
C GLU A 477 -7.63 43.66 -11.54
N MET A 478 -8.08 42.72 -12.37
CA MET A 478 -8.38 42.94 -13.79
C MET A 478 -9.46 44.01 -13.98
N ALA A 479 -10.49 44.01 -13.10
CA ALA A 479 -11.53 45.04 -13.09
C ALA A 479 -10.95 46.41 -12.72
N GLY A 480 -10.15 46.48 -11.66
CA GLY A 480 -9.45 47.71 -11.25
C GLY A 480 -8.55 48.27 -12.36
N ASN A 481 -7.73 47.42 -12.98
CA ASN A 481 -6.83 47.81 -14.07
C ASN A 481 -7.59 48.28 -15.32
N SER A 482 -8.71 47.62 -15.65
CA SER A 482 -9.56 48.01 -16.79
C SER A 482 -10.19 49.39 -16.56
N ILE A 483 -10.72 49.64 -15.35
CA ILE A 483 -11.30 50.92 -14.98
C ILE A 483 -10.23 52.03 -15.03
N GLN A 484 -9.04 51.78 -14.46
CA GLN A 484 -7.93 52.75 -14.48
C GLN A 484 -7.53 53.11 -15.92
N GLY A 485 -7.38 52.12 -16.80
CA GLY A 485 -7.00 52.34 -18.19
C GLY A 485 -8.00 53.18 -19.00
N LEU A 486 -9.27 53.24 -18.58
CA LEU A 486 -10.28 54.12 -19.19
C LEU A 486 -10.20 55.55 -18.67
N LEU A 487 -9.91 55.72 -17.38
CA LEU A 487 -9.77 57.01 -16.72
C LEU A 487 -8.56 57.77 -17.25
N ASP A 488 -7.42 57.09 -17.38
CA ASP A 488 -6.17 57.68 -17.92
C ASP A 488 -6.36 58.23 -19.34
N LYS A 489 -7.28 57.64 -20.10
CA LYS A 489 -7.63 58.03 -21.46
C LYS A 489 -8.77 59.05 -21.55
N GLY A 490 -9.32 59.50 -20.41
CA GLY A 490 -10.40 60.48 -20.33
C GLY A 490 -11.71 60.03 -20.98
N ARG A 491 -11.95 58.72 -21.14
CA ARG A 491 -13.08 58.21 -21.95
C ARG A 491 -14.41 58.13 -21.20
N CYS A 492 -14.39 58.03 -19.87
CA CYS A 492 -15.59 57.94 -19.05
C CYS A 492 -15.32 58.33 -17.59
N SER A 493 -16.38 58.66 -16.84
CA SER A 493 -16.33 58.84 -15.39
C SER A 493 -16.40 57.49 -14.68
N GLU A 494 -15.62 57.32 -13.62
CA GLU A 494 -15.51 56.09 -12.84
C GLU A 494 -16.87 55.57 -12.34
N GLU A 495 -17.72 56.49 -11.86
CA GLU A 495 -19.06 56.18 -11.35
C GLU A 495 -19.95 55.55 -12.42
N ARG A 496 -19.80 55.94 -13.69
CA ARG A 496 -20.65 55.42 -14.78
C ARG A 496 -20.33 53.97 -15.10
N ILE A 497 -19.07 53.55 -14.94
CA ILE A 497 -18.61 52.18 -15.22
C ILE A 497 -18.93 51.26 -14.04
N THR A 498 -18.64 51.72 -12.82
CA THR A 498 -18.82 50.93 -11.59
C THR A 498 -20.29 50.69 -11.21
N ASN A 499 -21.20 51.56 -11.69
CA ASN A 499 -22.65 51.38 -11.56
C ASN A 499 -23.26 50.26 -12.41
N SER A 500 -22.48 49.62 -13.30
CA SER A 500 -22.98 48.55 -14.16
C SER A 500 -21.87 47.55 -14.50
N ILE A 501 -21.58 46.63 -13.58
CA ILE A 501 -20.62 45.55 -13.78
C ILE A 501 -21.40 44.25 -14.03
N LEU A 502 -21.40 43.76 -15.28
CA LEU A 502 -22.07 42.54 -15.67
C LEU A 502 -21.15 41.33 -15.52
N LEU A 503 -21.60 40.31 -14.78
CA LEU A 503 -20.97 39.01 -14.69
C LEU A 503 -21.60 38.03 -15.68
N THR A 504 -20.76 37.36 -16.48
CA THR A 504 -21.16 36.35 -17.46
C THR A 504 -20.16 35.19 -17.50
N GLY A 505 -20.52 34.09 -18.18
CA GLY A 505 -19.68 32.90 -18.31
C GLY A 505 -20.02 31.80 -17.30
N GLY A 506 -19.62 30.56 -17.57
CA GLY A 506 -20.01 29.41 -16.75
C GLY A 506 -19.48 29.48 -15.31
N SER A 507 -18.25 29.94 -15.13
CA SER A 507 -17.60 30.00 -13.81
C SER A 507 -18.15 31.12 -12.92
N CYS A 508 -18.99 32.03 -13.42
CA CYS A 508 -19.63 33.05 -12.58
C CYS A 508 -20.77 32.49 -11.71
N LEU A 509 -21.19 31.24 -11.95
CA LEU A 509 -22.27 30.58 -11.24
C LEU A 509 -21.88 30.06 -9.86
N PHE A 510 -20.60 30.11 -9.48
CA PHE A 510 -20.19 29.77 -8.12
C PHE A 510 -20.94 30.64 -7.10
N PRO A 511 -21.51 30.03 -6.04
CA PRO A 511 -22.06 30.80 -4.92
C PRO A 511 -20.98 31.70 -4.31
N GLY A 512 -21.32 32.94 -3.97
CA GLY A 512 -20.38 33.92 -3.40
C GLY A 512 -19.54 34.71 -4.41
N MET A 513 -19.61 34.39 -5.72
CA MET A 513 -18.85 35.08 -6.77
C MET A 513 -19.10 36.60 -6.79
N SER A 514 -20.35 37.03 -6.66
CA SER A 514 -20.69 38.46 -6.73
C SER A 514 -20.20 39.22 -5.51
N GLU A 515 -20.39 38.63 -4.34
CA GLU A 515 -20.02 39.21 -3.05
C GLU A 515 -18.50 39.35 -2.93
N ARG A 516 -17.74 38.30 -3.30
CA ARG A 516 -16.27 38.32 -3.32
C ARG A 516 -15.71 39.33 -4.31
N LEU A 517 -16.31 39.41 -5.50
CA LEU A 517 -15.89 40.36 -6.52
C LEU A 517 -16.20 41.80 -6.11
N GLU A 518 -17.35 42.05 -5.49
CA GLU A 518 -17.68 43.38 -4.97
C GLU A 518 -16.68 43.80 -3.90
N ALA A 519 -16.39 42.90 -2.95
CA ALA A 519 -15.41 43.15 -1.89
C ALA A 519 -14.03 43.47 -2.47
N GLY A 520 -13.56 42.68 -3.44
CA GLY A 520 -12.27 42.90 -4.10
C GLY A 520 -12.20 44.25 -4.83
N ILE A 521 -13.22 44.58 -5.65
CA ILE A 521 -13.27 45.87 -6.33
C ILE A 521 -13.38 47.02 -5.32
N ARG A 522 -14.16 46.86 -4.25
CA ARG A 522 -14.33 47.85 -3.17
C ARG A 522 -12.99 48.19 -2.52
N MET A 523 -12.13 47.20 -2.27
CA MET A 523 -10.81 47.41 -1.66
C MET A 523 -9.87 48.24 -2.55
N ILE A 524 -10.02 48.15 -3.87
CA ILE A 524 -9.18 48.84 -4.85
C ILE A 524 -9.72 50.24 -5.18
N ARG A 525 -10.93 50.59 -4.73
CA ARG A 525 -11.65 51.81 -5.12
C ARG A 525 -11.79 52.84 -4.00
N PRO A 526 -11.90 54.14 -4.33
CA PRO A 526 -12.16 55.17 -3.34
C PRO A 526 -13.41 54.87 -2.50
N SER A 527 -13.38 55.27 -1.23
CA SER A 527 -14.53 55.11 -0.33
C SER A 527 -15.73 55.90 -0.85
N GLY A 528 -16.90 55.24 -0.90
CA GLY A 528 -18.14 55.85 -1.37
C GLY A 528 -18.46 55.63 -2.86
N THR A 529 -17.54 55.09 -3.67
CA THR A 529 -17.83 54.77 -5.08
C THR A 529 -19.00 53.78 -5.17
N PRO A 530 -20.05 54.06 -5.96
CA PRO A 530 -21.16 53.14 -6.11
C PRO A 530 -20.73 51.95 -6.97
N ILE A 531 -20.80 50.74 -6.42
CA ILE A 531 -20.45 49.50 -7.13
C ILE A 531 -21.73 48.68 -7.24
N ARG A 532 -22.13 48.36 -8.46
CA ARG A 532 -23.29 47.50 -8.71
C ARG A 532 -22.89 46.34 -9.61
N ILE A 533 -22.83 45.17 -9.01
CA ILE A 533 -22.59 43.91 -9.70
C ILE A 533 -23.93 43.32 -10.11
N ILE A 534 -24.02 42.91 -11.38
CA ILE A 534 -25.22 42.43 -12.02
C ILE A 534 -24.87 41.08 -12.65
N LYS A 535 -25.64 40.03 -12.38
CA LYS A 535 -25.48 38.75 -13.07
C LYS A 535 -26.29 38.80 -14.37
N ALA A 536 -25.72 38.26 -15.45
CA ALA A 536 -26.44 38.04 -16.69
C ALA A 536 -27.68 37.15 -16.47
N LEU A 537 -28.71 37.31 -17.31
CA LEU A 537 -29.97 36.57 -17.17
C LEU A 537 -29.75 35.05 -17.27
N ASN A 538 -28.97 34.62 -18.26
CA ASN A 538 -28.51 33.23 -18.39
C ASN A 538 -27.02 33.25 -18.78
N PRO A 539 -26.09 33.28 -17.81
CA PRO A 539 -24.66 33.49 -18.06
C PRO A 539 -23.99 32.49 -19.01
N ILE A 540 -24.58 31.30 -19.18
CA ILE A 540 -24.12 30.24 -20.08
C ILE A 540 -24.60 30.47 -21.52
N PHE A 541 -25.84 30.92 -21.71
CA PHE A 541 -26.49 30.97 -23.03
C PHE A 541 -26.58 32.39 -23.62
N ASP A 542 -26.43 33.43 -22.81
CA ASP A 542 -26.62 34.81 -23.25
C ASP A 542 -25.62 35.25 -24.32
N ALA A 543 -24.41 34.69 -24.34
CA ALA A 543 -23.46 34.90 -25.43
C ALA A 543 -24.02 34.42 -26.78
N TRP A 544 -24.59 33.22 -26.81
CA TRP A 544 -25.22 32.66 -28.01
C TRP A 544 -26.50 33.41 -28.38
N ARG A 545 -27.33 33.78 -27.40
CA ARG A 545 -28.55 34.57 -27.63
C ARG A 545 -28.23 35.95 -28.18
N GLY A 546 -27.19 36.61 -27.66
CA GLY A 546 -26.69 37.88 -28.18
C GLY A 546 -26.15 37.76 -29.60
N ALA A 547 -25.39 36.70 -29.90
CA ALA A 547 -24.92 36.44 -31.26
C ALA A 547 -26.08 36.15 -32.23
N SER A 548 -27.11 35.42 -31.77
CA SER A 548 -28.33 35.15 -32.54
C SER A 548 -29.13 36.42 -32.80
N ALA A 549 -29.27 37.29 -31.81
CA ALA A 549 -29.95 38.58 -31.96
C ALA A 549 -29.17 39.51 -32.91
N TYR A 550 -27.85 39.53 -32.77
CA TYR A 550 -26.95 40.26 -33.67
C TYR A 550 -27.05 39.77 -35.12
N ALA A 551 -27.10 38.46 -35.35
CA ALA A 551 -27.27 37.88 -36.68
C ALA A 551 -28.65 38.20 -37.31
N ALA A 552 -29.67 38.42 -36.48
CA ALA A 552 -31.01 38.79 -36.92
C ALA A 552 -31.19 40.30 -37.15
N ALA A 553 -30.22 41.13 -36.76
CA ALA A 553 -30.29 42.58 -36.89
C ALA A 553 -30.25 43.04 -38.36
N MET A 554 -30.94 44.13 -38.68
CA MET A 554 -31.00 44.66 -40.06
C MET A 554 -29.62 45.07 -40.60
N GLN A 555 -28.72 45.50 -39.71
CA GLN A 555 -27.37 45.93 -40.07
C GLN A 555 -26.38 44.76 -40.22
N PHE A 556 -26.79 43.52 -39.87
CA PHE A 556 -25.91 42.36 -39.90
C PHE A 556 -25.18 42.16 -41.23
N PRO A 557 -25.80 42.30 -42.42
CA PRO A 557 -25.09 42.13 -43.69
C PRO A 557 -23.87 43.07 -43.85
N GLN A 558 -23.91 44.27 -43.25
CA GLN A 558 -22.80 45.22 -43.27
C GLN A 558 -21.64 44.81 -42.35
N GLN A 559 -21.90 43.90 -41.42
CA GLN A 559 -20.95 43.36 -40.45
C GLN A 559 -20.43 41.96 -40.82
N THR A 560 -20.75 41.49 -42.03
CA THR A 560 -20.26 40.21 -42.55
C THR A 560 -19.09 40.42 -43.52
N PHE A 561 -18.25 39.39 -43.61
CA PHE A 561 -17.17 39.25 -44.55
C PHE A 561 -17.64 38.28 -45.64
N SER A 562 -17.72 38.74 -46.88
CA SER A 562 -18.09 37.86 -47.99
C SER A 562 -16.92 37.00 -48.44
N LYS A 563 -17.24 35.90 -49.14
CA LYS A 563 -16.22 35.07 -49.80
C LYS A 563 -15.38 35.86 -50.82
N MET A 564 -15.98 36.84 -51.50
CA MET A 564 -15.26 37.70 -52.45
C MET A 564 -14.28 38.64 -51.74
N ASP A 565 -14.70 39.24 -50.62
CA ASP A 565 -13.81 40.07 -49.81
C ASP A 565 -12.60 39.28 -49.31
N TYR A 566 -12.80 38.02 -48.93
CA TYR A 566 -11.73 37.13 -48.49
C TYR A 566 -10.71 36.88 -49.61
N TYR A 567 -11.16 36.64 -50.85
CA TYR A 567 -10.25 36.45 -51.99
C TYR A 567 -9.49 37.70 -52.38
N GLU A 568 -10.13 38.88 -52.32
CA GLU A 568 -9.49 40.13 -52.71
C GLU A 568 -8.52 40.66 -51.64
N LYS A 569 -8.92 40.59 -50.36
CA LYS A 569 -8.21 41.27 -49.26
C LYS A 569 -7.38 40.32 -48.41
N GLY A 570 -7.60 39.02 -48.54
CA GLY A 570 -6.92 37.97 -47.78
C GLY A 570 -7.30 37.93 -46.30
N GLU A 571 -6.65 37.03 -45.56
CA GLU A 571 -6.96 36.77 -44.15
C GLU A 571 -6.67 37.95 -43.22
N ASP A 572 -5.66 38.76 -43.53
CA ASP A 572 -5.20 39.86 -42.68
C ASP A 572 -6.20 41.01 -42.58
N TRP A 573 -7.17 41.08 -43.49
CA TRP A 573 -8.21 42.11 -43.43
C TRP A 573 -9.05 42.00 -42.15
N LEU A 574 -9.28 40.78 -41.67
CA LEU A 574 -10.00 40.51 -40.42
C LEU A 574 -9.35 41.17 -39.20
N LYS A 575 -8.01 41.26 -39.17
CA LYS A 575 -7.27 41.86 -38.04
C LYS A 575 -7.50 43.36 -37.90
N LYS A 576 -7.85 44.03 -39.00
CA LYS A 576 -8.08 45.48 -39.04
C LYS A 576 -9.56 45.85 -38.92
N TYR A 577 -10.45 44.87 -39.01
CA TYR A 577 -11.87 45.13 -39.01
C TYR A 577 -12.40 45.38 -37.59
N GLN A 578 -13.06 46.52 -37.41
CA GLN A 578 -13.71 46.85 -36.14
C GLN A 578 -15.13 46.30 -36.13
N ILE A 579 -15.31 45.19 -35.40
CA ILE A 579 -16.64 44.60 -35.19
C ILE A 579 -17.47 45.55 -34.34
N ARG A 580 -18.62 45.97 -34.86
CA ARG A 580 -19.61 46.73 -34.10
C ARG A 580 -20.67 45.78 -33.60
N TYR A 581 -21.01 45.88 -32.33
CA TYR A 581 -21.97 44.97 -31.71
C TYR A 581 -23.37 45.60 -31.65
N THR A 582 -23.69 46.52 -32.55
CA THR A 582 -25.02 47.13 -32.62
C THR A 582 -26.05 46.06 -32.94
N ILE A 583 -27.03 45.87 -32.07
CA ILE A 583 -28.16 44.94 -32.23
C ILE A 583 -29.46 45.73 -32.29
#